data_AF-A0A4Y7JN72-F1
#
_entry.id   AF-A0A4Y7JN72-F1
#
_cell.length_a   1.000
_cell.length_b   1.000
_cell.length_c   1.000
_cell.angle_alpha   90.00
_cell.angle_beta   90.00
_cell.angle_gamma   90.00
#
_symmetry.space_group_name_H-M   'P 1'
#
loop_
_entity.id
_entity.type
_entity.pdbx_description
1 polymer ?
#
loop_
_entity_poly.entity_id
_entity_poly.type
_entity_poly.pdbx_seq_one_letter_code
_entity_poly.pdbx_strand_id
1 'polypeptide(L)'
;MCRAFDRVFREHLDGGRAGGDRIYLVFDNQLPAALKKLPFDRHLSLQNVRKVVSEADGYQPHLIAPEQGYRRLIDGSLSFFKGPAEASVDAVHFVLKELVRKSIAETQELKRFPTLQSDIAAAANEALERFRDDSRKTVLRLVEMESSYLTVEFFRKLPMEPEKGGPTPNTAPTSDRYSENHLRRIGSNVSAYIGMVCDTLKHSIPKAVVYCQVREAKRSLLNYFYTQIGKREKKQLGAMLDEDPQLMEKREGIAKKLKLYKSARDEIDSVAWK
;
A
#
# COMPACT_ATOMS: atom_id res chain seq x y z
N MET A 1 -6.00 0.31 -28.93
CA MET A 1 -5.52 -0.84 -28.14
C MET A 1 -5.00 -0.40 -26.78
N CYS A 2 -3.78 0.14 -26.64
CA CYS A 2 -3.24 0.51 -25.32
C CYS A 2 -4.08 1.60 -24.60
N ARG A 3 -4.55 2.62 -25.34
CA ARG A 3 -5.49 3.62 -24.79
C ARG A 3 -6.83 3.03 -24.35
N ALA A 4 -7.30 1.97 -25.01
CA ALA A 4 -8.55 1.29 -24.65
C ALA A 4 -8.36 0.51 -23.34
N PHE A 5 -7.24 -0.19 -23.20
CA PHE A 5 -6.83 -0.80 -21.93
C PHE A 5 -6.70 0.23 -20.81
N ASP A 6 -6.01 1.35 -21.04
CA ASP A 6 -5.85 2.42 -20.03
C ASP A 6 -7.21 2.96 -19.57
N ARG A 7 -8.17 3.11 -20.49
CA ARG A 7 -9.54 3.52 -20.15
C ARG A 7 -10.25 2.47 -19.28
N VAL A 8 -10.24 1.20 -19.70
CA VAL A 8 -10.89 0.10 -18.95
C VAL A 8 -10.26 -0.06 -17.57
N PHE A 9 -8.94 0.04 -17.46
CA PHE A 9 -8.25 -0.04 -16.17
C PHE A 9 -8.64 1.12 -15.25
N ARG A 10 -8.72 2.34 -15.78
CA ARG A 10 -9.19 3.51 -15.01
C ARG A 10 -10.63 3.35 -14.54
N GLU A 11 -11.53 2.84 -15.37
CA GLU A 11 -12.92 2.56 -14.99
C GLU A 11 -12.99 1.54 -13.83
N HIS A 12 -12.18 0.46 -13.91
CA HIS A 12 -12.09 -0.54 -12.83
C HIS A 12 -11.52 0.00 -11.52
N LEU A 13 -10.69 1.05 -11.60
CA LEU A 13 -10.06 1.68 -10.45
C LEU A 13 -10.93 2.79 -9.84
N ASP A 14 -11.59 3.61 -10.67
CA ASP A 14 -12.30 4.82 -10.26
C ASP A 14 -13.76 4.60 -9.87
N GLY A 15 -14.47 3.60 -10.42
CA GLY A 15 -15.92 3.61 -10.31
C GLY A 15 -16.62 2.26 -10.47
N GLY A 16 -17.37 1.86 -9.43
CA GLY A 16 -18.57 1.03 -9.54
C GLY A 16 -18.38 -0.48 -9.69
N ARG A 17 -17.15 -0.98 -9.86
CA ARG A 17 -16.84 -2.42 -9.78
C ARG A 17 -15.84 -2.68 -8.66
N ALA A 18 -15.78 -3.94 -8.20
CA ALA A 18 -15.08 -4.43 -7.00
C ALA A 18 -13.60 -4.03 -6.78
N GLY A 19 -12.95 -3.26 -7.65
CA GLY A 19 -11.56 -2.81 -7.47
C GLY A 19 -11.40 -1.76 -6.37
N GLY A 20 -12.05 -0.61 -6.52
CA GLY A 20 -12.00 0.48 -5.55
C GLY A 20 -12.46 0.04 -4.16
N ASP A 21 -13.61 -0.63 -4.07
CA ASP A 21 -14.17 -1.13 -2.81
C ASP A 21 -13.23 -2.11 -2.08
N ARG A 22 -12.48 -2.93 -2.82
CA ARG A 22 -11.47 -3.82 -2.22
C ARG A 22 -10.31 -3.06 -1.62
N ILE A 23 -9.88 -1.97 -2.26
CA ILE A 23 -8.83 -1.09 -1.71
C ILE A 23 -9.33 -0.40 -0.44
N TYR A 24 -10.57 0.11 -0.44
CA TYR A 24 -11.20 0.65 0.77
C TYR A 24 -11.27 -0.39 1.89
N LEU A 25 -11.65 -1.64 1.59
CA LEU A 25 -11.72 -2.72 2.57
C LEU A 25 -10.37 -3.01 3.25
N VAL A 26 -9.26 -2.88 2.52
CA VAL A 26 -7.91 -3.03 3.10
C VAL A 26 -7.68 -1.96 4.15
N PHE A 27 -8.04 -0.71 3.88
CA PHE A 27 -7.77 0.40 4.79
C PHE A 27 -8.78 0.55 5.93
N ASP A 28 -10.06 0.24 5.71
CA ASP A 28 -11.11 0.42 6.72
C ASP A 28 -11.21 -0.77 7.67
N ASN A 29 -10.88 -1.98 7.20
CA ASN A 29 -11.02 -3.19 8.00
C ASN A 29 -9.68 -3.87 8.31
N GLN A 30 -8.86 -4.17 7.29
CA GLN A 30 -7.66 -5.00 7.51
C GLN A 30 -6.59 -4.26 8.30
N LEU A 31 -6.25 -3.03 7.92
CA LEU A 31 -5.24 -2.23 8.62
C LEU A 31 -5.64 -1.95 10.08
N PRO A 32 -6.84 -1.42 10.40
CA PRO A 32 -7.27 -1.21 11.79
C PRO A 32 -7.31 -2.51 12.60
N ALA A 33 -7.73 -3.63 12.01
CA ALA A 33 -7.72 -4.92 12.68
C ALA A 33 -6.28 -5.41 12.97
N ALA A 34 -5.35 -5.20 12.04
CA ALA A 34 -3.94 -5.55 12.24
C ALA A 34 -3.30 -4.70 13.35
N LEU A 35 -3.59 -3.39 13.38
CA LEU A 35 -3.10 -2.47 14.42
C LEU A 35 -3.63 -2.85 15.81
N LYS A 36 -4.90 -3.28 15.92
CA LYS A 36 -5.50 -3.73 17.19
C LYS A 36 -4.89 -5.05 17.72
N LYS A 37 -4.33 -5.88 16.84
CA LYS A 37 -3.73 -7.18 17.21
C LYS A 37 -2.27 -7.07 17.65
N LEU A 38 -1.70 -5.87 17.66
CA LEU A 38 -0.32 -5.66 18.07
C LEU A 38 -0.12 -5.99 19.56
N PRO A 39 1.02 -6.61 19.94
CA PRO A 39 1.23 -7.14 21.29
C PRO A 39 1.64 -6.05 22.30
N PHE A 40 0.94 -4.90 22.33
CA PHE A 40 1.27 -3.79 23.22
C PHE A 40 1.10 -4.14 24.69
N ASP A 41 0.11 -4.96 25.05
CA ASP A 41 -0.10 -5.40 26.44
C ASP A 41 1.10 -6.18 26.99
N ARG A 42 1.72 -7.00 26.14
CA ARG A 42 2.93 -7.74 26.50
C ARG A 42 4.15 -6.83 26.55
N HIS A 43 4.29 -5.94 25.57
CA HIS A 43 5.44 -5.04 25.45
C HIS A 43 5.46 -3.97 26.56
N LEU A 44 4.29 -3.45 26.96
CA LEU A 44 4.14 -2.44 28.01
C LEU A 44 3.80 -3.06 29.38
N SER A 45 4.00 -4.37 29.53
CA SER A 45 3.85 -5.05 30.82
C SER A 45 4.79 -4.44 31.86
N LEU A 46 4.33 -4.37 33.12
CA LEU A 46 5.08 -3.78 34.22
C LEU A 46 6.50 -4.35 34.38
N GLN A 47 6.65 -5.65 34.15
CA GLN A 47 7.93 -6.34 34.22
C GLN A 47 8.88 -5.88 33.11
N ASN A 48 8.39 -5.71 31.88
CA ASN A 48 9.19 -5.22 30.77
C ASN A 48 9.52 -3.74 30.92
N VAL A 49 8.55 -2.91 31.34
CA VAL A 49 8.78 -1.49 31.62
C VAL A 49 9.85 -1.31 32.69
N ARG A 50 9.77 -2.06 33.80
CA ARG A 50 10.82 -2.05 34.84
C ARG A 50 12.18 -2.38 34.25
N LYS A 51 12.28 -3.47 33.48
CA LYS A 51 13.52 -3.92 32.86
C LYS A 51 14.11 -2.82 31.96
N VAL A 52 13.33 -2.31 31.00
CA VAL A 52 13.80 -1.33 30.01
C VAL A 52 14.18 0.00 30.64
N VAL A 53 13.40 0.49 31.61
CA VAL A 53 13.70 1.76 32.29
C VAL A 53 14.93 1.63 33.17
N SER A 54 15.06 0.55 33.96
CA SER A 54 16.26 0.32 34.79
C SER A 54 17.52 0.11 33.95
N GLU A 55 17.42 -0.56 32.80
CA GLU A 55 18.53 -0.70 31.83
C GLU A 55 18.89 0.62 31.13
N ALA A 56 17.93 1.55 31.00
CA ALA A 56 18.16 2.84 30.35
C ALA A 56 18.76 3.89 31.31
N ASP A 57 18.37 3.87 32.59
CA ASP A 57 18.88 4.79 33.62
C ASP A 57 20.27 4.41 34.14
N GLY A 58 20.69 3.14 33.97
CA GLY A 58 22.02 2.70 34.38
C GLY A 58 22.24 2.72 35.90
N TYR A 59 23.50 2.86 36.33
CA TYR A 59 23.88 2.80 37.75
C TYR A 59 23.50 4.04 38.57
N GLN A 60 23.20 5.16 37.91
CA GLN A 60 22.98 6.45 38.58
C GLN A 60 21.60 7.00 38.18
N PRO A 61 20.59 6.93 39.07
CA PRO A 61 19.25 7.40 38.75
C PRO A 61 19.27 8.92 38.50
N HIS A 62 18.78 9.34 37.34
CA HIS A 62 18.70 10.74 36.94
C HIS A 62 17.79 11.54 37.90
N LEU A 63 18.15 12.79 38.19
CA LEU A 63 17.32 13.75 38.96
C LEU A 63 16.09 14.24 38.17
N ILE A 64 16.05 13.93 36.88
CA ILE A 64 15.01 14.31 35.90
C ILE A 64 14.39 13.00 35.38
N ALA A 65 13.11 13.03 34.96
CA ALA A 65 12.35 11.88 34.48
C ALA A 65 13.17 11.00 33.48
N PRO A 66 12.99 9.66 33.47
CA PRO A 66 13.82 8.72 32.71
C PRO A 66 13.56 8.82 31.19
N GLU A 67 14.05 9.88 30.55
CA GLU A 67 13.83 10.20 29.14
C GLU A 67 14.27 9.04 28.23
N GLN A 68 15.41 8.43 28.54
CA GLN A 68 15.96 7.35 27.74
C GLN A 68 15.12 6.06 27.82
N GLY A 69 14.51 5.79 28.98
CA GLY A 69 13.58 4.67 29.16
C GLY A 69 12.30 4.86 28.36
N TYR A 70 11.72 6.07 28.40
CA TYR A 70 10.56 6.44 27.57
C TYR A 70 10.87 6.29 26.08
N ARG A 71 12.00 6.84 25.62
CA ARG A 71 12.40 6.78 24.22
C ARG A 71 12.53 5.34 23.74
N ARG A 72 13.23 4.47 24.49
CA ARG A 72 13.38 3.04 24.14
C ARG A 72 12.05 2.29 24.10
N LEU A 73 11.15 2.54 25.05
CA LEU A 73 9.81 1.91 25.06
C LEU A 73 8.96 2.36 23.88
N ILE A 74 9.01 3.65 23.54
CA ILE A 74 8.29 4.22 22.41
C ILE A 74 8.86 3.64 21.10
N ASP A 75 10.18 3.71 20.89
CA ASP A 75 10.82 3.19 19.67
C ASP A 75 10.53 1.70 19.47
N GLY A 76 10.63 0.91 20.54
CA GLY A 76 10.28 -0.51 20.53
C GLY A 76 8.81 -0.73 20.12
N SER A 77 7.90 0.10 20.64
CA SER A 77 6.48 0.01 20.31
C SER A 77 6.17 0.45 18.88
N LEU A 78 6.78 1.54 18.41
CA LEU A 78 6.56 2.06 17.06
C LEU A 78 7.07 1.11 15.99
N SER A 79 8.11 0.32 16.29
CA SER A 79 8.62 -0.71 15.37
C SER A 79 7.57 -1.74 14.96
N PHE A 80 6.59 -2.05 15.84
CA PHE A 80 5.51 -2.99 15.54
C PHE A 80 4.57 -2.49 14.44
N PHE A 81 4.49 -1.18 14.18
CA PHE A 81 3.65 -0.63 13.12
C PHE A 81 4.21 -0.91 11.72
N LYS A 82 5.51 -1.20 11.58
CA LYS A 82 6.13 -1.49 10.27
C LYS A 82 5.47 -2.69 9.59
N GLY A 83 5.20 -3.76 10.32
CA GLY A 83 4.58 -4.98 9.78
C GLY A 83 3.18 -4.77 9.19
N PRO A 84 2.18 -4.25 9.95
CA PRO A 84 0.86 -3.91 9.42
C PRO A 84 0.89 -2.92 8.25
N ALA A 85 1.86 -1.99 8.26
CA ALA A 85 2.01 -1.00 7.22
C ALA A 85 2.51 -1.64 5.90
N GLU A 86 3.50 -2.53 5.97
CA GLU A 86 3.96 -3.33 4.82
C GLU A 86 2.87 -4.28 4.30
N ALA A 87 2.12 -4.94 5.19
CA ALA A 87 1.03 -5.81 4.80
C ALA A 87 -0.06 -5.05 4.02
N SER A 88 -0.32 -3.78 4.37
CA SER A 88 -1.27 -2.93 3.66
C SER A 88 -0.77 -2.57 2.25
N VAL A 89 0.53 -2.30 2.10
CA VAL A 89 1.19 -2.07 0.80
C VAL A 89 1.04 -3.30 -0.10
N ASP A 90 1.30 -4.50 0.44
CA ASP A 90 1.24 -5.76 -0.29
C ASP A 90 -0.21 -6.14 -0.68
N ALA A 91 -1.17 -5.90 0.21
CA ALA A 91 -2.58 -6.15 -0.08
C ALA A 91 -3.10 -5.28 -1.24
N VAL A 92 -2.75 -3.99 -1.28
CA VAL A 92 -3.12 -3.09 -2.38
C VAL A 92 -2.44 -3.50 -3.69
N HIS A 93 -1.16 -3.85 -3.65
CA HIS A 93 -0.45 -4.36 -4.83
C HIS A 93 -1.13 -5.58 -5.45
N PHE A 94 -1.56 -6.53 -4.62
CA PHE A 94 -2.29 -7.70 -5.08
C PHE A 94 -3.62 -7.33 -5.76
N VAL A 95 -4.36 -6.38 -5.19
CA VAL A 95 -5.59 -5.87 -5.83
C VAL A 95 -5.29 -5.24 -7.19
N LEU A 96 -4.26 -4.42 -7.29
CA LEU A 96 -3.87 -3.77 -8.55
C LEU A 96 -3.45 -4.79 -9.63
N LYS A 97 -2.69 -5.83 -9.28
CA LYS A 97 -2.34 -6.93 -10.21
C LYS A 97 -3.58 -7.65 -10.74
N GLU A 98 -4.53 -7.95 -9.85
CA GLU A 98 -5.79 -8.57 -10.25
C GLU A 98 -6.63 -7.66 -11.16
N LEU A 99 -6.61 -6.33 -10.94
CA LEU A 99 -7.28 -5.37 -11.81
C LEU A 99 -6.66 -5.29 -13.19
N VAL A 100 -5.32 -5.34 -13.30
CA VAL A 100 -4.63 -5.44 -14.59
C VAL A 100 -5.09 -6.69 -15.35
N ARG A 101 -5.07 -7.85 -14.69
CA ARG A 101 -5.50 -9.12 -15.31
C ARG A 101 -6.94 -9.06 -15.83
N LYS A 102 -7.87 -8.51 -15.04
CA LYS A 102 -9.27 -8.32 -15.45
C LYS A 102 -9.41 -7.33 -16.61
N SER A 103 -8.69 -6.22 -16.57
CA SER A 103 -8.75 -5.17 -17.59
C SER A 103 -8.23 -5.67 -18.94
N ILE A 104 -7.19 -6.52 -18.95
CA ILE A 104 -6.69 -7.15 -20.19
C ILE A 104 -7.75 -8.09 -20.78
N ALA A 105 -8.42 -8.90 -19.94
CA ALA A 105 -9.44 -9.85 -20.38
C ALA A 105 -10.70 -9.17 -20.96
N GLU A 106 -11.10 -8.02 -20.42
CA GLU A 106 -12.27 -7.26 -20.88
C GLU A 106 -12.00 -6.46 -22.15
N THR A 107 -10.74 -6.08 -22.39
CA THR A 107 -10.36 -5.29 -23.56
C THR A 107 -10.45 -6.13 -24.85
N GLN A 108 -11.58 -6.01 -25.56
CA GLN A 108 -11.86 -6.79 -26.79
C GLN A 108 -10.81 -6.57 -27.89
N GLU A 109 -10.30 -5.33 -28.01
CA GLU A 109 -9.28 -5.00 -29.02
C GLU A 109 -7.98 -5.80 -28.84
N LEU A 110 -7.65 -6.17 -27.60
CA LEU A 110 -6.45 -6.92 -27.29
C LEU A 110 -6.59 -8.42 -27.54
N LYS A 111 -7.82 -8.97 -27.54
CA LYS A 111 -8.06 -10.41 -27.76
C LYS A 111 -7.52 -10.92 -29.09
N ARG A 112 -7.40 -10.02 -30.07
CA ARG A 112 -6.88 -10.33 -31.39
C ARG A 112 -5.37 -10.56 -31.40
N PHE A 113 -4.64 -9.98 -30.46
CA PHE A 113 -3.17 -9.91 -30.44
C PHE A 113 -2.62 -10.50 -29.12
N PRO A 114 -2.48 -11.83 -29.02
CA PRO A 114 -2.05 -12.49 -27.78
C PRO A 114 -0.62 -12.12 -27.35
N THR A 115 0.28 -11.87 -28.30
CA THR A 115 1.65 -11.40 -28.02
C THR A 115 1.64 -10.02 -27.37
N LEU A 116 0.87 -9.07 -27.93
CA LEU A 116 0.67 -7.74 -27.34
C LEU A 116 0.04 -7.81 -25.94
N GLN A 117 -0.91 -8.73 -25.71
CA GLN A 117 -1.50 -8.94 -24.39
C GLN A 117 -0.45 -9.33 -23.35
N SER A 118 0.41 -10.29 -23.69
CA SER A 118 1.50 -10.73 -22.82
C SER A 118 2.48 -9.60 -22.53
N ASP A 119 2.88 -8.84 -23.57
CA ASP A 119 3.80 -7.72 -23.43
C ASP A 119 3.22 -6.60 -22.54
N ILE A 120 1.94 -6.26 -22.71
CA ILE A 120 1.24 -5.28 -21.86
C ILE A 120 1.13 -5.79 -20.42
N ALA A 121 0.78 -7.07 -20.23
CA ALA A 121 0.68 -7.67 -18.90
C ALA A 121 2.03 -7.65 -18.17
N ALA A 122 3.11 -8.02 -18.86
CA ALA A 122 4.46 -8.01 -18.31
C ALA A 122 4.88 -6.59 -17.91
N ALA A 123 4.71 -5.61 -18.82
CA ALA A 123 5.09 -4.23 -18.55
C ALA A 123 4.27 -3.59 -17.41
N ALA A 124 2.97 -3.86 -17.36
CA ALA A 124 2.10 -3.39 -16.28
C ALA A 124 2.50 -4.00 -14.93
N ASN A 125 2.80 -5.31 -14.87
CA ASN A 125 3.26 -5.96 -13.65
C ASN A 125 4.61 -5.43 -13.17
N GLU A 126 5.54 -5.17 -14.08
CA GLU A 126 6.83 -4.56 -13.76
C GLU A 126 6.65 -3.15 -13.17
N ALA A 127 5.79 -2.33 -13.77
CA ALA A 127 5.47 -1.00 -13.26
C ALA A 127 4.85 -1.07 -11.85
N LEU A 128 3.89 -1.96 -11.62
CA LEU A 128 3.27 -2.17 -10.30
C LEU A 128 4.30 -2.58 -9.24
N GLU A 129 5.29 -3.41 -9.58
CA GLU A 129 6.33 -3.81 -8.62
C GLU A 129 7.19 -2.61 -8.20
N ARG A 130 7.55 -1.74 -9.14
CA ARG A 130 8.28 -0.48 -8.83
C ARG A 130 7.45 0.42 -7.91
N PHE A 131 6.16 0.59 -8.19
CA PHE A 131 5.28 1.41 -7.37
C PHE A 131 5.10 0.86 -5.96
N ARG A 132 5.03 -0.47 -5.82
CA ARG A 132 4.99 -1.16 -4.53
C ARG A 132 6.26 -0.90 -3.73
N ASP A 133 7.44 -1.02 -4.33
CA ASP A 133 8.72 -0.79 -3.64
C ASP A 133 8.86 0.65 -3.16
N ASP A 134 8.45 1.63 -3.97
CA ASP A 134 8.44 3.05 -3.58
C ASP A 134 7.41 3.33 -2.48
N SER A 135 6.25 2.68 -2.55
CA SER A 135 5.23 2.75 -1.51
C SER A 135 5.71 2.15 -0.19
N ARG A 136 6.39 1.00 -0.22
CA ARG A 136 6.99 0.37 0.98
C ARG A 136 7.99 1.31 1.63
N LYS A 137 8.95 1.84 0.86
CA LYS A 137 9.94 2.80 1.39
C LYS A 137 9.28 4.02 2.02
N THR A 138 8.25 4.57 1.38
CA THR A 138 7.53 5.75 1.87
C THR A 138 6.80 5.46 3.18
N VAL A 139 6.06 4.35 3.25
CA VAL A 139 5.30 3.95 4.43
C VAL A 139 6.21 3.63 5.61
N LEU A 140 7.33 2.93 5.39
CA LEU A 140 8.32 2.68 6.43
C LEU A 140 8.94 3.97 6.96
N ARG A 141 9.28 4.91 6.07
CA ARG A 141 9.79 6.23 6.45
C ARG A 141 8.78 7.02 7.29
N LEU A 142 7.49 6.94 6.98
CA LEU A 142 6.46 7.58 7.80
C LEU A 142 6.50 7.06 9.24
N VAL A 143 6.60 5.74 9.44
CA VAL A 143 6.71 5.16 10.79
C VAL A 143 8.02 5.57 11.47
N GLU A 144 9.13 5.61 10.73
CA GLU A 144 10.44 6.02 11.27
C GLU A 144 10.49 7.50 11.67
N MET A 145 9.79 8.36 10.94
CA MET A 145 9.65 9.77 11.28
C MET A 145 8.95 9.97 12.63
N GLU A 146 7.90 9.18 12.92
CA GLU A 146 7.20 9.20 14.21
C GLU A 146 8.10 8.75 15.38
N SER A 147 9.10 7.90 15.12
CA SER A 147 10.11 7.52 16.13
C SER A 147 11.25 8.54 16.27
N SER A 148 11.54 9.30 15.22
CA SER A 148 12.68 10.22 15.21
C SER A 148 12.44 11.47 16.07
N TYR A 149 11.19 11.93 16.17
CA TYR A 149 10.82 13.09 16.99
C TYR A 149 9.57 12.81 17.80
N LEU A 150 9.70 12.90 19.13
CA LEU A 150 8.59 12.72 20.04
C LEU A 150 7.71 13.97 20.06
N THR A 151 6.40 13.81 19.89
CA THR A 151 5.46 14.94 19.95
C THR A 151 5.38 15.51 21.37
N VAL A 152 6.17 16.55 21.65
CA VAL A 152 6.33 17.16 22.98
C VAL A 152 5.01 17.71 23.53
N GLU A 153 4.12 18.20 22.65
CA GLU A 153 2.82 18.76 23.06
C GLU A 153 1.94 17.72 23.77
N PHE A 154 2.07 16.43 23.41
CA PHE A 154 1.40 15.34 24.10
C PHE A 154 1.81 15.29 25.57
N PHE A 155 3.13 15.29 25.83
CA PHE A 155 3.67 15.14 27.18
C PHE A 155 3.41 16.37 28.05
N ARG A 156 3.25 17.56 27.44
CA ARG A 156 2.83 18.78 28.16
C ARG A 156 1.38 18.72 28.66
N LYS A 157 0.52 17.95 28.00
CA LYS A 157 -0.91 17.80 28.33
C LYS A 157 -1.19 16.62 29.28
N LEU A 158 -0.21 15.76 29.53
CA LEU A 158 -0.35 14.70 30.52
C LEU A 158 -0.62 15.34 31.89
N PRO A 159 -1.65 14.89 32.63
CA PRO A 159 -1.90 15.41 33.97
C PRO A 159 -0.65 15.26 34.82
N MET A 160 -0.01 16.39 35.14
CA MET A 160 0.91 16.46 36.26
C MET A 160 0.02 16.46 37.49
N GLU A 161 -0.34 15.28 38.00
CA GLU A 161 -0.84 15.24 39.38
C GLU A 161 0.23 15.94 40.24
N PRO A 162 -0.15 16.96 41.03
CA PRO A 162 0.78 17.58 41.96
C PRO A 162 1.32 16.46 42.84
N GLU A 163 2.63 16.41 43.05
CA GLU A 163 3.19 15.67 44.17
C GLU A 163 2.38 16.09 45.40
N LYS A 164 1.49 15.20 45.88
CA LYS A 164 0.83 15.43 47.16
C LYS A 164 1.94 15.61 48.17
N GLY A 165 2.02 16.81 48.74
CA GLY A 165 3.03 17.20 49.71
C GLY A 165 3.18 16.14 50.80
N GLY A 166 4.30 15.41 50.72
CA GLY A 166 4.86 14.58 51.77
C GLY A 166 6.27 15.10 52.09
N PRO A 167 6.75 14.96 53.34
CA PRO A 167 7.75 15.87 53.89
C PRO A 167 9.15 15.66 53.31
N THR A 168 9.77 16.77 52.90
CA THR A 168 11.22 17.04 52.72
C THR A 168 12.05 16.10 51.81
N PRO A 169 12.88 16.64 50.88
CA PRO A 169 13.56 15.84 49.85
C PRO A 169 14.71 14.91 50.32
N ASN A 170 15.03 14.87 51.62
CA ASN A 170 16.32 14.37 52.12
C ASN A 170 16.29 13.06 52.93
N THR A 171 15.16 12.35 53.04
CA THR A 171 15.09 11.14 53.89
C THR A 171 14.33 9.94 53.32
N ALA A 172 13.88 9.97 52.05
CA ALA A 172 13.37 8.75 51.41
C ALA A 172 14.54 7.90 50.89
N PRO A 173 14.64 6.60 51.23
CA PRO A 173 15.63 5.72 50.66
C PRO A 173 15.46 5.69 49.13
N THR A 174 16.58 5.73 48.40
CA THR A 174 16.66 5.68 46.93
C THR A 174 15.90 4.50 46.31
N SER A 175 15.51 3.51 47.11
CA SER A 175 14.71 2.33 46.78
C SER A 175 13.27 2.62 46.31
N ASP A 176 12.63 3.70 46.76
CA ASP A 176 11.20 3.97 46.44
C ASP A 176 10.99 4.77 45.14
N ARG A 177 12.06 5.18 44.45
CA ARG A 177 11.97 5.95 43.20
C ARG A 177 11.42 5.15 42.01
N TYR A 178 11.48 3.82 42.08
CA TYR A 178 10.80 2.89 41.18
C TYR A 178 9.58 2.25 41.84
N SER A 179 8.82 3.05 42.61
CA SER A 179 7.51 2.63 43.07
C SER A 179 6.74 2.03 41.90
N GLU A 180 6.09 0.91 42.13
CA GLU A 180 5.31 0.21 41.11
C GLU A 180 4.31 1.15 40.43
N ASN A 181 3.81 2.14 41.17
CA ASN A 181 2.95 3.21 40.69
C ASN A 181 3.62 4.10 39.62
N HIS A 182 4.91 4.43 39.79
CA HIS A 182 5.67 5.22 38.81
C HIS A 182 5.86 4.45 37.51
N LEU A 183 6.25 3.18 37.59
CA LEU A 183 6.42 2.31 36.42
C LEU A 183 5.10 2.05 35.69
N ARG A 184 3.99 1.86 36.41
CA ARG A 184 2.64 1.77 35.82
C ARG A 184 2.26 3.06 35.09
N ARG A 185 2.58 4.23 35.66
CA ARG A 185 2.34 5.53 35.01
C ARG A 185 3.15 5.67 33.72
N ILE A 186 4.43 5.27 33.70
CA ILE A 186 5.25 5.25 32.49
C ILE A 186 4.58 4.39 31.40
N GLY A 187 4.19 3.16 31.73
CA GLY A 187 3.51 2.27 30.79
C GLY A 187 2.22 2.87 30.23
N SER A 188 1.40 3.49 31.09
CA SER A 188 0.15 4.16 30.68
C SER A 188 0.40 5.36 29.77
N ASN A 189 1.39 6.19 30.08
CA ASN A 189 1.75 7.36 29.27
C ASN A 189 2.26 6.94 27.89
N VAL A 190 3.13 5.93 27.84
CA VAL A 190 3.65 5.37 26.59
C VAL A 190 2.51 4.76 25.77
N SER A 191 1.61 4.00 26.40
CA SER A 191 0.42 3.43 25.74
C SER A 191 -0.45 4.53 25.10
N ALA A 192 -0.72 5.61 25.84
CA ALA A 192 -1.50 6.73 25.33
C ALA A 192 -0.78 7.47 24.17
N TYR A 193 0.55 7.62 24.23
CA TYR A 193 1.34 8.18 23.13
C TYR A 193 1.24 7.31 21.87
N ILE A 194 1.43 5.99 22.02
CA ILE A 194 1.32 5.02 20.92
C ILE A 194 -0.10 5.03 20.34
N GLY A 195 -1.12 5.18 21.18
CA GLY A 195 -2.51 5.33 20.74
C GLY A 195 -2.70 6.52 19.81
N MET A 196 -2.16 7.69 20.17
CA MET A 196 -2.19 8.87 19.30
C MET A 196 -1.44 8.63 17.98
N VAL A 197 -0.22 8.09 18.03
CA VAL A 197 0.56 7.81 16.82
C VAL A 197 -0.17 6.80 15.92
N CYS A 198 -0.81 5.79 16.52
CA CYS A 198 -1.64 4.82 15.81
C CYS A 198 -2.78 5.51 15.05
N ASP A 199 -3.45 6.48 15.66
CA ASP A 199 -4.52 7.24 14.99
C ASP A 199 -4.00 8.12 13.85
N THR A 200 -2.82 8.73 14.01
CA THR A 200 -2.14 9.44 12.92
C THR A 200 -1.77 8.50 11.78
N LEU A 201 -1.17 7.35 12.09
CA LEU A 201 -0.73 6.34 11.11
C LEU A 201 -1.90 5.70 10.36
N LYS A 202 -3.06 5.49 11.01
CA LYS A 202 -4.30 5.04 10.36
C LYS A 202 -4.74 5.97 9.22
N HIS A 203 -4.36 7.24 9.26
CA HIS A 203 -4.70 8.21 8.22
C HIS A 203 -3.56 8.48 7.24
N SER A 204 -2.30 8.47 7.69
CA SER A 204 -1.16 8.76 6.82
C SER A 204 -0.76 7.57 5.94
N ILE A 205 -0.84 6.33 6.46
CA ILE A 205 -0.48 5.12 5.71
C ILE A 205 -1.37 4.96 4.46
N PRO A 206 -2.72 4.98 4.55
CA PRO A 206 -3.56 4.86 3.36
C PRO A 206 -3.28 5.94 2.33
N LYS A 207 -3.08 7.19 2.76
CA LYS A 207 -2.76 8.31 1.86
C LYS A 207 -1.45 8.07 1.11
N ALA A 208 -0.41 7.59 1.78
CA ALA A 208 0.86 7.26 1.16
C ALA A 208 0.74 6.10 0.17
N VAL A 209 0.05 5.02 0.54
CA VAL A 209 -0.18 3.88 -0.35
C VAL A 209 -0.98 4.27 -1.59
N VAL A 210 -2.07 5.03 -1.41
CA VAL A 210 -2.89 5.53 -2.52
C VAL A 210 -2.08 6.47 -3.41
N TYR A 211 -1.26 7.34 -2.85
CA TYR A 211 -0.43 8.26 -3.62
C TYR A 211 0.63 7.51 -4.45
N CYS A 212 1.40 6.61 -3.83
CA CYS A 212 2.52 5.93 -4.47
C CYS A 212 2.09 4.78 -5.39
N GLN A 213 0.99 4.09 -5.09
CA GLN A 213 0.54 2.94 -5.89
C GLN A 213 -0.68 3.28 -6.76
N VAL A 214 -1.81 3.61 -6.14
CA VAL A 214 -3.10 3.71 -6.85
C VAL A 214 -3.08 4.86 -7.86
N ARG A 215 -2.65 6.05 -7.42
CA ARG A 215 -2.58 7.24 -8.25
C ARG A 215 -1.51 7.12 -9.33
N GLU A 216 -0.36 6.53 -9.01
CA GLU A 216 0.69 6.29 -10.01
C GLU A 216 0.27 5.22 -11.03
N ALA A 217 -0.31 4.10 -10.59
CA ALA A 217 -0.89 3.09 -11.50
C ALA A 217 -1.93 3.72 -12.45
N LYS A 218 -2.76 4.66 -11.97
CA LYS A 218 -3.71 5.37 -12.84
C LYS A 218 -3.03 6.24 -13.92
N ARG A 219 -1.89 6.83 -13.60
CA ARG A 219 -1.22 7.86 -14.42
C ARG A 219 -0.14 7.30 -15.33
N SER A 220 0.63 6.32 -14.87
CA SER A 220 1.93 5.97 -15.44
C SER A 220 2.14 4.47 -15.69
N LEU A 221 1.11 3.62 -15.54
CA LEU A 221 1.21 2.16 -15.70
C LEU A 221 1.90 1.73 -17.00
N LEU A 222 1.54 2.34 -18.14
CA LEU A 222 2.12 2.02 -19.44
C LEU A 222 3.17 3.03 -19.92
N ASN A 223 3.60 4.00 -19.11
CA ASN A 223 4.56 5.01 -19.56
C ASN A 223 5.90 4.40 -19.99
N TYR A 224 6.42 3.47 -19.17
CA TYR A 224 7.64 2.75 -19.50
C TYR A 224 7.45 1.88 -20.76
N PHE A 225 6.30 1.22 -20.88
CA PHE A 225 5.95 0.44 -22.07
C PHE A 225 5.95 1.29 -23.35
N TYR A 226 5.34 2.48 -23.31
CA TYR A 226 5.35 3.41 -24.44
C TYR A 226 6.75 3.86 -24.82
N THR A 227 7.63 4.08 -23.83
CA THR A 227 9.04 4.41 -24.09
C THR A 227 9.79 3.24 -24.72
N GLN A 228 9.48 2.00 -24.31
CA GLN A 228 10.09 0.80 -24.91
C GLN A 228 9.61 0.58 -26.34
N ILE A 229 8.31 0.73 -26.62
CA ILE A 229 7.75 0.65 -27.98
C ILE A 229 8.41 1.66 -28.91
N GLY A 230 8.62 2.90 -28.45
CA GLY A 230 9.26 3.95 -29.25
C GLY A 230 10.69 3.63 -29.68
N LYS A 231 11.36 2.69 -29.01
CA LYS A 231 12.72 2.24 -29.34
C LYS A 231 12.76 0.98 -30.21
N ARG A 232 11.63 0.29 -30.39
CA ARG A 232 11.56 -0.97 -31.15
C ARG A 232 11.51 -0.73 -32.65
N GLU A 233 12.16 -1.62 -33.41
CA GLU A 233 12.15 -1.58 -34.87
C GLU A 233 10.83 -2.10 -35.46
N LYS A 234 10.54 -1.73 -36.72
CA LYS A 234 9.31 -2.14 -37.44
C LYS A 234 9.07 -3.66 -37.44
N LYS A 235 10.13 -4.46 -37.53
CA LYS A 235 10.01 -5.94 -37.51
C LYS A 235 9.53 -6.46 -36.15
N GLN A 236 10.04 -5.89 -35.06
CA GLN A 236 9.65 -6.26 -33.70
C GLN A 236 8.22 -5.80 -33.39
N LEU A 237 7.82 -4.62 -33.88
CA LEU A 237 6.44 -4.14 -33.79
C LEU A 237 5.48 -5.03 -34.58
N GLY A 238 5.91 -5.56 -35.73
CA GLY A 238 5.15 -6.54 -36.51
C GLY A 238 4.85 -7.80 -35.71
N ALA A 239 5.86 -8.40 -35.09
CA ALA A 239 5.70 -9.62 -34.29
C ALA A 239 4.78 -9.43 -33.06
N MET A 240 4.76 -8.24 -32.46
CA MET A 240 3.81 -7.90 -31.39
C MET A 240 2.36 -7.83 -31.87
N LEU A 241 2.15 -7.61 -33.16
CA LEU A 241 0.83 -7.51 -33.78
C LEU A 241 0.46 -8.78 -34.56
N ASP A 242 1.13 -9.90 -34.28
CA ASP A 242 0.73 -11.19 -34.81
C ASP A 242 -0.66 -11.57 -34.27
N GLU A 243 -1.57 -11.83 -35.20
CA GLU A 243 -2.94 -12.22 -34.88
C GLU A 243 -3.00 -13.69 -34.47
N ASP A 244 -3.98 -14.03 -33.63
CA ASP A 244 -4.30 -15.43 -33.36
C ASP A 244 -4.61 -16.18 -34.67
N PRO A 245 -3.89 -17.28 -34.98
CA PRO A 245 -4.11 -18.08 -36.19
C PRO A 245 -5.56 -18.53 -36.38
N GLN A 246 -6.29 -18.81 -35.30
CA GLN A 246 -7.70 -19.22 -35.39
C GLN A 246 -8.61 -18.06 -35.82
N LEU A 247 -8.33 -16.85 -35.35
CA LEU A 247 -9.05 -15.65 -35.77
C LEU A 247 -8.70 -15.29 -37.22
N MET A 248 -7.44 -15.45 -37.62
CA MET A 248 -6.99 -15.23 -38.99
C MET A 248 -7.71 -16.16 -39.96
N GLU A 249 -7.74 -17.47 -39.69
CA GLU A 249 -8.41 -18.47 -40.51
C GLU A 249 -9.92 -18.22 -40.61
N LYS A 250 -10.59 -17.92 -39.49
CA LYS A 250 -12.01 -17.54 -39.48
C LYS A 250 -12.27 -16.29 -40.33
N ARG A 251 -11.40 -15.28 -40.25
CA ARG A 251 -11.54 -14.04 -41.02
C ARG A 251 -11.35 -14.29 -42.51
N GLU A 252 -10.38 -15.13 -42.89
CA GLU A 252 -10.20 -15.54 -44.29
C GLU A 252 -11.40 -16.32 -44.82
N GLY A 253 -11.95 -17.25 -44.04
CA GLY A 253 -13.15 -18.00 -44.40
C GLY A 253 -14.36 -17.09 -44.64
N ILE A 254 -14.58 -16.12 -43.75
CA ILE A 254 -15.66 -15.12 -43.90
C ILE A 254 -15.41 -14.22 -45.11
N ALA A 255 -14.17 -13.78 -45.34
CA ALA A 255 -13.81 -12.95 -46.49
C ALA A 255 -14.04 -13.67 -47.82
N LYS A 256 -13.69 -14.95 -47.90
CA LYS A 256 -13.98 -15.81 -49.07
C LYS A 256 -15.49 -15.93 -49.30
N LYS A 257 -16.28 -16.19 -48.26
CA LYS A 257 -17.76 -16.22 -48.34
C LYS A 257 -18.34 -14.89 -48.80
N LEU A 258 -17.85 -13.76 -48.26
CA LEU A 258 -18.29 -12.43 -48.66
C LEU A 258 -18.01 -12.17 -50.14
N LYS A 259 -16.84 -12.57 -50.65
CA LYS A 259 -16.48 -12.42 -52.06
C LYS A 259 -17.42 -13.24 -52.96
N LEU A 260 -17.73 -14.47 -52.55
CA LEU A 260 -18.70 -15.32 -53.24
C LEU A 260 -20.10 -14.67 -53.28
N TYR A 261 -20.59 -14.18 -52.14
CA TYR A 261 -21.90 -13.53 -52.09
C TYR A 261 -21.96 -12.23 -52.90
N LYS A 262 -20.86 -11.47 -52.96
CA LYS A 262 -20.77 -10.29 -53.83
C LYS A 262 -20.83 -10.68 -55.30
N SER A 263 -20.08 -11.70 -55.73
CA SER A 263 -20.12 -12.22 -57.10
C SER A 263 -21.54 -12.66 -57.47
N ALA A 264 -22.18 -13.46 -56.60
CA ALA A 264 -23.55 -13.93 -56.82
C ALA A 264 -24.56 -12.77 -56.92
N ARG A 265 -24.42 -11.74 -56.07
CA ARG A 265 -25.24 -10.53 -56.16
C ARG A 265 -25.02 -9.80 -57.49
N ASP A 266 -23.76 -9.59 -57.86
CA ASP A 266 -23.41 -8.85 -59.09
C ASP A 266 -23.89 -9.62 -60.35
N GLU A 267 -23.86 -10.96 -60.32
CA GLU A 267 -24.45 -11.83 -61.35
C GLU A 267 -25.98 -11.68 -61.40
N ILE A 268 -26.68 -11.68 -60.26
CA ILE A 268 -28.13 -11.47 -60.22
C ILE A 268 -28.49 -10.08 -60.77
N ASP A 269 -27.77 -9.03 -60.36
CA ASP A 269 -27.97 -7.67 -60.84
C ASP A 269 -27.75 -7.56 -62.36
N SER A 270 -26.88 -8.39 -62.95
CA SER A 270 -26.65 -8.41 -64.40
C SER A 270 -27.80 -9.02 -65.22
N VAL A 271 -28.64 -9.86 -64.60
CA VAL A 271 -29.75 -10.57 -65.25
C VAL A 271 -31.10 -9.93 -64.89
N ALA A 272 -31.17 -9.17 -63.80
CA ALA A 272 -32.35 -8.39 -63.44
C ALA A 272 -32.58 -7.27 -64.47
N TRP A 273 -33.58 -7.45 -65.35
CA TRP A 273 -34.00 -6.43 -66.32
C TRP A 273 -34.39 -5.12 -65.61
N LYS A 274 -33.86 -3.99 -66.07
CA LYS A 274 -34.39 -2.65 -65.81
C LYS A 274 -35.63 -2.37 -66.66
#